data_AF-A0A2E6VYA9-F1
#
_entry.id   AF-A0A2E6VYA9-F1
#
_cell.length_a   1.000
_cell.length_b   1.000
_cell.length_c   1.000
_cell.angle_alpha   90.00
_cell.angle_beta   90.00
_cell.angle_gamma   90.00
#
_symmetry.space_group_name_H-M   'P 1'
#
loop_
_entity.id
_entity.type
_entity.pdbx_description
1 polymer ?
#
loop_
_entity_poly.entity_id
_entity_poly.type
_entity_poly.pdbx_seq_one_letter_code
_entity_poly.pdbx_strand_id
1 'polypeptide(L)'
;MSKQELAVVVGVGDGLGGAVARRFAKAGMTTVLVARKQERLDRIAREIRDAGGTAIVEPLDIRDTNLVHSLFERCANLGPISCVVYNAGAQHRQDFLEVTPEMFEKVWRLGCHAGFVVGQAAAQVMVPNGNGTIIFTGATASVRGGAEFVTFAAAKAGLRSVAQSMARALGTRGIHVCHVVIDGVIDMPAIRERFPEVVAAKPEDGLLSPDDIAKAYLSIHNQARSAWSFEVDLRPWSESF
;
A
#
# COMPACT_ATOMS: atom_id res chain seq x y z
N MET A 1 -11.48 -26.30 -12.13
CA MET A 1 -11.33 -24.85 -12.42
C MET A 1 -10.16 -24.36 -11.58
N SER A 2 -9.17 -23.67 -12.17
CA SER A 2 -8.08 -23.07 -11.38
C SER A 2 -8.67 -22.05 -10.40
N LYS A 3 -8.22 -22.06 -9.14
CA LYS A 3 -8.63 -21.03 -8.17
C LYS A 3 -8.18 -19.67 -8.71
N GLN A 4 -9.05 -18.65 -8.66
CA GLN A 4 -8.69 -17.28 -9.03
C GLN A 4 -7.59 -16.77 -8.10
N GLU A 5 -6.66 -15.99 -8.64
CA GLU A 5 -5.61 -15.37 -7.85
C GLU A 5 -6.16 -14.21 -7.01
N LEU A 6 -5.62 -14.06 -5.80
CA LEU A 6 -6.02 -13.03 -4.85
C LEU A 6 -5.02 -11.89 -4.80
N ALA A 7 -5.54 -10.66 -4.76
CA ALA A 7 -4.79 -9.47 -4.41
C ALA A 7 -5.31 -8.89 -3.08
N VAL A 8 -4.48 -8.91 -2.04
CA VAL A 8 -4.82 -8.34 -0.73
C VAL A 8 -4.34 -6.89 -0.67
N VAL A 9 -5.26 -5.94 -0.56
CA VAL A 9 -4.94 -4.51 -0.49
C VAL A 9 -5.24 -4.01 0.91
N VAL A 10 -4.18 -3.64 1.64
CA VAL A 10 -4.23 -3.12 3.01
C VAL A 10 -4.19 -1.60 2.98
N GLY A 11 -5.16 -0.96 3.65
CA GLY A 11 -5.33 0.49 3.60
C GLY A 11 -6.17 0.94 2.41
N VAL A 12 -7.27 0.23 2.13
CA VAL A 12 -8.24 0.63 1.11
C VAL A 12 -9.02 1.85 1.55
N GLY A 13 -9.14 2.82 0.65
CA GLY A 13 -9.94 4.02 0.85
C GLY A 13 -10.20 4.75 -0.47
N ASP A 14 -10.69 5.98 -0.38
CA ASP A 14 -11.15 6.74 -1.55
C ASP A 14 -10.01 7.20 -2.48
N GLY A 15 -8.76 7.10 -2.00
CA GLY A 15 -7.55 7.39 -2.77
C GLY A 15 -6.86 6.15 -3.36
N LEU A 16 -5.53 6.12 -3.24
CA LEU A 16 -4.68 5.11 -3.87
C LEU A 16 -5.09 3.65 -3.60
N GLY A 17 -5.39 3.30 -2.36
CA GLY A 17 -5.77 1.92 -2.02
C GLY A 17 -7.02 1.43 -2.77
N GLY A 18 -8.02 2.29 -2.96
CA GLY A 18 -9.20 1.96 -3.77
C GLY A 18 -8.90 1.86 -5.26
N ALA A 19 -8.04 2.73 -5.79
CA ALA A 19 -7.60 2.69 -7.18
C ALA A 19 -6.83 1.40 -7.49
N VAL A 20 -5.90 1.01 -6.61
CA VAL A 20 -5.15 -0.26 -6.71
C VAL A 20 -6.12 -1.44 -6.67
N ALA A 21 -7.07 -1.48 -5.73
CA ALA A 21 -8.06 -2.56 -5.68
C ALA A 21 -8.87 -2.65 -6.99
N ARG A 22 -9.45 -1.54 -7.47
CA ARG A 22 -10.18 -1.54 -8.75
C ARG A 22 -9.31 -2.00 -9.92
N ARG A 23 -8.04 -1.58 -9.97
CA ARG A 23 -7.11 -1.94 -11.04
C ARG A 23 -6.80 -3.44 -11.06
N PHE A 24 -6.57 -4.04 -9.90
CA PHE A 24 -6.27 -5.46 -9.77
C PHE A 24 -7.51 -6.32 -10.05
N ALA A 25 -8.70 -5.88 -9.61
CA ALA A 25 -9.95 -6.54 -9.95
C ALA A 25 -10.22 -6.53 -11.47
N LYS A 26 -9.97 -5.39 -12.14
CA LYS A 26 -10.04 -5.27 -13.60
C LYS A 26 -9.03 -6.17 -14.33
N ALA A 27 -7.94 -6.56 -13.67
CA ALA A 27 -6.96 -7.51 -14.19
C ALA A 27 -7.36 -8.99 -13.98
N GLY A 28 -8.55 -9.25 -13.42
CA GLY A 28 -9.09 -10.60 -13.24
C GLY A 28 -8.81 -11.23 -11.88
N MET A 29 -8.22 -10.49 -10.94
CA MET A 29 -7.96 -10.97 -9.59
C MET A 29 -9.17 -10.78 -8.67
N THR A 30 -9.32 -11.66 -7.68
CA THR A 30 -10.20 -11.40 -6.56
C THR A 30 -9.51 -10.48 -5.57
N THR A 31 -10.06 -9.28 -5.35
CA THR A 31 -9.44 -8.29 -4.47
C THR A 31 -10.00 -8.37 -3.06
N VAL A 32 -9.12 -8.56 -2.08
CA VAL A 32 -9.47 -8.51 -0.66
C VAL A 32 -9.20 -7.10 -0.15
N LEU A 33 -10.26 -6.41 0.24
CA LEU A 33 -10.23 -5.01 0.64
C LEU A 33 -10.11 -4.93 2.17
N VAL A 34 -8.97 -4.43 2.65
CA VAL A 34 -8.67 -4.39 4.09
C VAL A 34 -8.55 -2.95 4.57
N ALA A 35 -9.48 -2.54 5.44
CA ALA A 35 -9.44 -1.26 6.15
C ALA A 35 -10.38 -1.32 7.36
N ARG A 36 -10.41 -0.28 8.20
CA ARG A 36 -11.24 -0.28 9.42
C ARG A 36 -12.73 -0.02 9.20
N LYS A 37 -13.09 0.75 8.17
CA LYS A 37 -14.46 1.26 7.98
C LYS A 37 -15.23 0.39 6.99
N GLN A 38 -16.12 -0.47 7.51
CA GLN A 38 -16.97 -1.37 6.74
C GLN A 38 -17.71 -0.66 5.60
N GLU A 39 -18.43 0.43 5.89
CA GLU A 39 -19.24 1.18 4.92
C GLU A 39 -18.43 1.64 3.70
N ARG A 40 -17.18 2.07 3.92
CA ARG A 40 -16.27 2.49 2.85
C ARG A 40 -15.84 1.31 2.00
N LEU A 41 -15.51 0.18 2.64
CA LEU A 41 -15.12 -1.04 1.93
C LEU A 41 -16.29 -1.57 1.08
N ASP A 42 -17.51 -1.57 1.63
CA ASP A 42 -18.70 -2.01 0.92
C ASP A 42 -18.99 -1.15 -0.32
N ARG A 43 -18.79 0.16 -0.22
CA ARG A 43 -18.93 1.08 -1.36
C ARG A 43 -17.95 0.73 -2.48
N ILE A 44 -16.67 0.58 -2.16
CA ILE A 44 -15.63 0.23 -3.14
C ILE A 44 -15.84 -1.20 -3.69
N ALA A 45 -16.29 -2.14 -2.85
CA ALA A 45 -16.62 -3.49 -3.29
C ALA A 45 -17.79 -3.51 -4.29
N ARG A 46 -18.82 -2.67 -4.08
CA ARG A 46 -19.90 -2.49 -5.06
C ARG A 46 -19.37 -1.96 -6.39
N GLU A 47 -18.56 -0.89 -6.39
CA GLU A 47 -17.94 -0.37 -7.61
C GLU A 47 -17.17 -1.44 -8.38
N ILE A 48 -16.41 -2.29 -7.68
CA ILE A 48 -15.67 -3.39 -8.30
C ILE A 48 -16.61 -4.42 -8.92
N ARG A 49 -17.67 -4.81 -8.21
CA ARG A 49 -18.65 -5.80 -8.67
C ARG A 49 -19.49 -5.28 -9.84
N ASP A 50 -19.89 -4.01 -9.80
CA ASP A 50 -20.63 -3.35 -10.88
C ASP A 50 -19.79 -3.25 -12.16
N ALA A 51 -18.46 -3.17 -12.02
CA ALA A 51 -17.50 -3.23 -13.12
C ALA A 51 -17.14 -4.67 -13.56
N GLY A 52 -17.80 -5.70 -13.01
CA GLY A 52 -17.60 -7.12 -13.35
C GLY A 52 -16.44 -7.82 -12.64
N GLY A 53 -15.82 -7.19 -11.65
CA GLY A 53 -14.76 -7.78 -10.83
C GLY A 53 -15.27 -8.46 -9.55
N THR A 54 -14.35 -9.09 -8.80
CA THR A 54 -14.66 -9.74 -7.53
C THR A 54 -13.98 -9.03 -6.37
N ALA A 55 -14.74 -8.69 -5.33
CA ALA A 55 -14.23 -8.06 -4.12
C ALA A 55 -14.73 -8.72 -2.84
N ILE A 56 -13.81 -8.95 -1.91
CA ILE A 56 -14.05 -9.46 -0.55
C ILE A 56 -13.76 -8.32 0.44
N VAL A 57 -14.63 -8.12 1.41
CA VAL A 57 -14.53 -7.03 2.39
C VAL A 57 -14.05 -7.58 3.72
N GLU A 58 -12.96 -7.04 4.25
CA GLU A 58 -12.34 -7.44 5.51
C GLU A 58 -12.15 -6.20 6.41
N PRO A 59 -13.15 -5.85 7.25
CA PRO A 59 -13.05 -4.74 8.18
C PRO A 59 -12.08 -5.08 9.31
N LEU A 60 -10.86 -4.55 9.25
CA LEU A 60 -9.79 -5.00 10.14
C LEU A 60 -8.83 -3.85 10.50
N ASP A 61 -8.46 -3.80 11.79
CA ASP A 61 -7.37 -2.96 12.26
C ASP A 61 -6.05 -3.72 12.18
N ILE A 62 -5.22 -3.35 11.22
CA ILE A 62 -3.98 -4.07 10.91
C ILE A 62 -2.91 -3.94 12.00
N ARG A 63 -3.17 -3.17 13.05
CA ARG A 63 -2.31 -3.06 14.24
C ARG A 63 -2.48 -4.26 15.18
N ASP A 64 -3.56 -5.02 15.05
CA ASP A 64 -3.74 -6.28 15.76
C ASP A 64 -3.09 -7.42 14.97
N THR A 65 -1.97 -7.92 15.50
CA THR A 65 -1.15 -8.94 14.83
C THR A 65 -1.90 -10.26 14.64
N ASN A 66 -2.73 -10.65 15.60
CA ASN A 66 -3.47 -11.92 15.53
C ASN A 66 -4.51 -11.86 14.42
N LEU A 67 -5.22 -10.73 14.31
CA LEU A 67 -6.17 -10.52 13.22
C LEU A 67 -5.47 -10.53 11.85
N VAL A 68 -4.26 -9.97 11.74
CA VAL A 68 -3.47 -10.02 10.48
C VAL A 68 -3.16 -11.46 10.09
N HIS A 69 -2.62 -12.28 11.01
CA HIS A 69 -2.31 -13.68 10.71
C HIS A 69 -3.56 -14.46 10.29
N SER A 70 -4.65 -14.34 11.05
CA SER A 70 -5.91 -15.02 10.71
C SER A 70 -6.49 -14.57 9.36
N LEU A 71 -6.31 -13.29 8.97
CA LEU A 71 -6.71 -12.81 7.64
C LEU A 71 -5.94 -13.55 6.53
N PHE A 72 -4.61 -13.65 6.63
CA PHE A 72 -3.80 -14.30 5.60
C PHE A 72 -4.08 -15.81 5.49
N GLU A 73 -4.34 -16.48 6.62
CA GLU A 73 -4.78 -17.88 6.63
C GLU A 73 -6.12 -18.07 5.92
N ARG A 74 -7.12 -17.21 6.21
CA ARG A 74 -8.42 -17.24 5.52
C ARG A 74 -8.26 -17.01 4.02
N CYS A 75 -7.50 -15.98 3.64
CA CYS A 75 -7.24 -15.67 2.22
C CYS A 75 -6.57 -16.85 1.49
N ALA A 76 -5.57 -17.49 2.09
CA ALA A 76 -4.89 -18.63 1.48
C ALA A 76 -5.82 -19.84 1.23
N ASN A 77 -6.86 -20.02 2.04
CA ASN A 77 -7.87 -21.05 1.82
C ASN A 77 -8.78 -20.75 0.61
N LEU A 78 -9.03 -19.48 0.32
CA LEU A 78 -9.85 -19.03 -0.82
C LEU A 78 -9.12 -19.23 -2.15
N GLY A 79 -7.81 -18.95 -2.20
CA GLY A 79 -7.00 -19.09 -3.41
C GLY A 79 -5.56 -18.64 -3.22
N PRO A 80 -4.71 -18.83 -4.23
CA PRO A 80 -3.32 -18.36 -4.17
C PRO A 80 -3.29 -16.84 -4.06
N ILE A 81 -2.60 -16.33 -3.04
CA ILE A 81 -2.35 -14.89 -2.90
C ILE A 81 -1.16 -14.55 -3.81
N SER A 82 -1.44 -13.86 -4.92
CA SER A 82 -0.41 -13.48 -5.90
C SER A 82 0.16 -12.10 -5.63
N CYS A 83 -0.61 -11.19 -5.02
CA CYS A 83 -0.15 -9.86 -4.67
C CYS A 83 -0.67 -9.39 -3.31
N VAL A 84 0.21 -8.73 -2.55
CA VAL A 84 -0.13 -8.04 -1.30
C VAL A 84 0.35 -6.61 -1.41
N VAL A 85 -0.53 -5.65 -1.15
CA VAL A 85 -0.21 -4.23 -1.16
C VAL A 85 -0.42 -3.65 0.23
N TYR A 86 0.66 -3.17 0.84
CA TYR A 86 0.62 -2.39 2.06
C TYR A 86 0.57 -0.89 1.74
N ASN A 87 -0.63 -0.31 1.76
CA ASN A 87 -0.89 1.11 1.50
C ASN A 87 -1.30 1.89 2.77
N ALA A 88 -1.35 1.24 3.93
CA ALA A 88 -1.69 1.94 5.16
C ALA A 88 -0.59 2.95 5.57
N GLY A 89 -1.01 4.15 5.95
CA GLY A 89 -0.13 5.20 6.45
C GLY A 89 -0.91 6.26 7.22
N ALA A 90 -0.23 6.93 8.14
CA ALA A 90 -0.73 8.11 8.82
C ALA A 90 0.28 9.23 8.63
N GLN A 91 0.13 9.99 7.54
CA GLN A 91 0.86 11.25 7.41
C GLN A 91 0.52 12.13 8.61
N HIS A 92 1.55 12.54 9.34
CA HIS A 92 1.42 13.38 10.51
C HIS A 92 2.47 14.48 10.40
N ARG A 93 2.00 15.73 10.48
CA ARG A 93 2.81 16.95 10.45
C ARG A 93 2.66 17.60 11.83
N GLN A 94 3.78 17.82 12.51
CA GLN A 94 3.83 18.41 13.85
C GLN A 94 5.20 19.04 14.07
N ASP A 95 5.25 20.14 14.81
CA ASP A 95 6.52 20.70 15.29
C ASP A 95 7.27 19.67 16.15
N PHE A 96 8.60 19.60 15.98
CA PHE A 96 9.43 18.62 16.67
C PHE A 96 9.33 18.70 18.20
N LEU A 97 9.22 19.91 18.76
CA LEU A 97 9.17 20.13 20.21
C LEU A 97 7.82 19.72 20.81
N GLU A 98 6.80 19.53 19.98
CA GLU A 98 5.45 19.15 20.41
C GLU A 98 5.15 17.65 20.22
N VAL A 99 6.07 16.90 19.60
CA VAL A 99 5.91 15.45 19.41
C VAL A 99 6.14 14.71 20.72
N THR A 100 5.11 14.03 21.21
CA THR A 100 5.26 13.13 22.38
C THR A 100 5.74 11.73 21.95
N PRO A 101 6.38 10.97 22.85
CA PRO A 101 6.75 9.57 22.59
C PRO A 101 5.56 8.70 22.16
N GLU A 102 4.39 8.90 22.76
CA GLU A 102 3.17 8.13 22.44
C GLU A 102 2.67 8.44 21.03
N MET A 103 2.75 9.70 20.60
CA MET A 103 2.43 10.09 19.22
C MET A 103 3.39 9.44 18.24
N PHE A 104 4.70 9.49 18.54
CA PHE A 104 5.73 8.85 17.74
C PHE A 104 5.47 7.35 17.59
N GLU A 105 5.26 6.66 18.71
CA GLU A 105 4.99 5.22 18.72
C GLU A 105 3.71 4.88 17.96
N LYS A 106 2.63 5.64 18.12
CA LYS A 106 1.37 5.43 17.41
C LYS A 106 1.54 5.52 15.89
N VAL A 107 2.30 6.51 15.40
CA VAL A 107 2.59 6.65 13.97
C VAL A 107 3.52 5.55 13.49
N TRP A 108 4.54 5.18 14.26
CA TRP A 108 5.44 4.08 13.95
C TRP A 108 4.73 2.73 13.89
N ARG A 109 3.81 2.45 14.82
CA ARG A 109 3.04 1.20 14.87
C ARG A 109 2.24 0.97 13.59
N LEU A 110 1.65 2.03 13.03
CA LEU A 110 0.93 1.94 11.75
C LEU A 110 1.88 2.07 10.55
N GLY A 111 2.81 3.02 10.54
CA GLY A 111 3.61 3.32 9.35
C GLY A 111 4.72 2.32 9.08
N CYS A 112 5.18 1.57 10.10
CA CYS A 112 6.30 0.64 10.02
C CYS A 112 5.93 -0.76 10.54
N HIS A 113 5.61 -0.88 11.84
CA HIS A 113 5.44 -2.18 12.50
C HIS A 113 4.34 -3.03 11.85
N ALA A 114 3.16 -2.46 11.60
CA ALA A 114 2.09 -3.16 10.91
C ALA A 114 2.48 -3.60 9.48
N GLY A 115 3.29 -2.82 8.77
CA GLY A 115 3.83 -3.22 7.48
C GLY A 115 4.74 -4.45 7.57
N PHE A 116 5.60 -4.50 8.59
CA PHE A 116 6.39 -5.69 8.90
C PHE A 116 5.51 -6.92 9.15
N VAL A 117 4.49 -6.80 10.01
CA VAL A 117 3.58 -7.91 10.36
C VAL A 117 2.83 -8.41 9.12
N VAL A 118 2.27 -7.51 8.32
CA VAL A 118 1.60 -7.86 7.06
C VAL A 118 2.56 -8.54 6.09
N GLY A 119 3.76 -7.99 5.93
CA GLY A 119 4.78 -8.57 5.06
C GLY A 119 5.20 -9.98 5.48
N GLN A 120 5.36 -10.20 6.79
CA GLN A 120 5.69 -11.52 7.34
C GLN A 120 4.55 -12.52 7.14
N ALA A 121 3.31 -12.14 7.47
CA ALA A 121 2.14 -13.00 7.31
C ALA A 121 1.91 -13.37 5.83
N ALA A 122 2.05 -12.40 4.92
CA ALA A 122 2.03 -12.63 3.49
C ALA A 122 3.14 -13.62 3.05
N ALA A 123 4.38 -13.39 3.46
CA ALA A 123 5.50 -14.25 3.10
C ALA A 123 5.31 -15.70 3.61
N GLN A 124 4.74 -15.90 4.80
CA GLN A 124 4.48 -17.24 5.36
C GLN A 124 3.54 -18.08 4.47
N VAL A 125 2.55 -17.47 3.83
CA VAL A 125 1.60 -18.18 2.96
C VAL A 125 2.02 -18.19 1.48
N MET A 126 2.86 -17.24 1.05
CA MET A 126 3.32 -17.14 -0.35
C MET A 126 4.57 -17.98 -0.64
N VAL A 127 5.53 -18.06 0.30
CA VAL A 127 6.79 -18.81 0.11
C VAL A 127 6.57 -20.29 -0.22
N PRO A 128 5.62 -21.02 0.40
CA PRO A 128 5.33 -22.40 0.01
C PRO A 128 4.91 -22.58 -1.45
N ASN A 129 4.29 -21.54 -2.05
CA ASN A 129 3.90 -21.53 -3.46
C ASN A 129 5.04 -21.06 -4.39
N GLY A 130 6.13 -20.51 -3.85
CA GLY A 130 7.29 -20.05 -4.60
C GLY A 130 7.01 -18.90 -5.58
N ASN A 131 5.90 -18.17 -5.39
CA ASN A 131 5.48 -17.08 -6.27
C ASN A 131 4.74 -15.98 -5.50
N GLY A 132 4.87 -14.76 -5.99
CA GLY A 132 4.00 -13.63 -5.69
C GLY A 132 4.74 -12.34 -5.37
N THR A 133 4.00 -11.25 -5.21
CA THR A 133 4.53 -9.90 -5.04
C THR A 133 4.05 -9.25 -3.75
N ILE A 134 4.93 -8.60 -3.00
CA ILE A 134 4.60 -7.78 -1.82
C ILE A 134 5.06 -6.35 -2.12
N ILE A 135 4.10 -5.42 -2.18
CA ILE A 135 4.35 -4.01 -2.49
C ILE A 135 4.10 -3.16 -1.25
N PHE A 136 5.11 -2.40 -0.83
CA PHE A 136 5.00 -1.42 0.23
C PHE A 136 4.89 -0.02 -0.35
N THR A 137 3.86 0.71 0.06
CA THR A 137 3.68 2.12 -0.33
C THR A 137 4.50 3.00 0.60
N GLY A 138 5.58 3.53 0.07
CA GLY A 138 6.42 4.54 0.68
C GLY A 138 5.89 5.96 0.46
N ALA A 139 6.75 6.92 0.72
CA ALA A 139 6.58 8.32 0.40
C ALA A 139 7.96 8.95 0.25
N THR A 140 8.03 10.21 -0.17
CA THR A 140 9.21 11.07 -0.01
C THR A 140 9.87 10.92 1.37
N ALA A 141 9.03 10.82 2.41
CA ALA A 141 9.44 10.67 3.80
C ALA A 141 10.22 9.37 4.09
N SER A 142 10.16 8.38 3.19
CA SER A 142 10.96 7.16 3.27
C SER A 142 12.45 7.40 3.02
N VAL A 143 12.80 8.47 2.30
CA VAL A 143 14.18 8.77 1.88
C VAL A 143 14.73 10.07 2.48
N ARG A 144 13.86 10.97 2.96
CA ARG A 144 14.27 12.22 3.61
C ARG A 144 13.30 12.65 4.70
N GLY A 145 13.83 13.26 5.78
CA GLY A 145 13.03 13.82 6.86
C GLY A 145 12.79 15.32 6.67
N GLY A 146 11.53 15.74 6.58
CA GLY A 146 11.15 17.15 6.67
C GLY A 146 11.05 17.62 8.13
N ALA A 147 11.25 18.92 8.39
CA ALA A 147 11.34 19.49 9.74
C ALA A 147 10.15 19.11 10.64
N GLU A 148 8.93 19.12 10.11
CA GLU A 148 7.69 18.85 10.85
C GLU A 148 7.19 17.40 10.67
N PHE A 149 8.01 16.49 10.16
CA PHE A 149 7.59 15.14 9.76
C PHE A 149 8.31 14.03 10.51
N VAL A 150 8.93 14.31 11.67
CA VAL A 150 9.80 13.35 12.38
C VAL A 150 9.13 11.99 12.60
N THR A 151 7.87 11.94 13.03
CA THR A 151 7.14 10.68 13.28
C THR A 151 6.86 9.93 11.98
N PHE A 152 6.46 10.65 10.93
CA PHE A 152 6.09 10.07 9.65
C PHE A 152 7.31 9.58 8.87
N ALA A 153 8.38 10.38 8.84
CA ALA A 153 9.65 10.04 8.20
C ALA A 153 10.33 8.85 8.90
N ALA A 154 10.38 8.83 10.23
CA ALA A 154 10.92 7.68 10.95
C ALA A 154 10.16 6.38 10.63
N ALA A 155 8.82 6.44 10.60
CA ALA A 155 8.01 5.29 10.26
C ALA A 155 8.21 4.83 8.80
N LYS A 156 8.24 5.75 7.84
CA LYS A 156 8.41 5.43 6.40
C LYS A 156 9.82 4.97 6.05
N ALA A 157 10.85 5.55 6.66
CA ALA A 157 12.22 5.07 6.54
C ALA A 157 12.37 3.65 7.13
N GLY A 158 11.76 3.40 8.29
CA GLY A 158 11.70 2.05 8.88
C GLY A 158 11.01 1.04 7.96
N LEU A 159 9.86 1.41 7.37
CA LEU A 159 9.14 0.57 6.42
C LEU A 159 10.00 0.25 5.18
N ARG A 160 10.72 1.24 4.65
CA ARG A 160 11.67 1.04 3.55
C ARG A 160 12.76 0.03 3.93
N SER A 161 13.35 0.14 5.11
CA SER A 161 14.36 -0.81 5.60
C SER A 161 13.79 -2.23 5.82
N VAL A 162 12.54 -2.34 6.27
CA VAL A 162 11.82 -3.63 6.33
C VAL A 162 11.69 -4.23 4.92
N ALA A 163 11.23 -3.45 3.95
CA ALA A 163 11.08 -3.90 2.56
C ALA A 163 12.42 -4.35 1.96
N GLN A 164 13.51 -3.62 2.20
CA GLN A 164 14.86 -4.00 1.76
C GLN A 164 15.28 -5.36 2.32
N SER A 165 15.14 -5.54 3.64
CA SER A 165 15.49 -6.80 4.32
C SER A 165 14.65 -7.96 3.79
N MET A 166 13.35 -7.75 3.61
CA MET A 166 12.45 -8.75 3.03
C MET A 166 12.82 -9.11 1.60
N ALA A 167 13.14 -8.13 0.74
CA ALA A 167 13.54 -8.38 -0.64
C ALA A 167 14.78 -9.30 -0.70
N ARG A 168 15.78 -9.04 0.15
CA ARG A 168 16.99 -9.86 0.24
C ARG A 168 16.71 -11.27 0.76
N ALA A 169 15.81 -11.40 1.73
CA ALA A 169 15.48 -12.69 2.34
C ALA A 169 14.55 -13.57 1.47
N LEU A 170 13.71 -12.96 0.63
CA LEU A 170 12.60 -13.65 -0.04
C LEU A 170 12.77 -13.78 -1.56
N GLY A 171 13.63 -12.98 -2.19
CA GLY A 171 13.78 -12.98 -3.65
C GLY A 171 14.18 -14.34 -4.23
N THR A 172 15.15 -15.04 -3.62
CA THR A 172 15.56 -16.39 -4.02
C THR A 172 14.51 -17.46 -3.72
N ARG A 173 13.50 -17.13 -2.91
CA ARG A 173 12.32 -17.96 -2.62
C ARG A 173 11.12 -17.64 -3.51
N GLY A 174 11.33 -16.85 -4.58
CA GLY A 174 10.32 -16.56 -5.58
C GLY A 174 9.34 -15.44 -5.21
N ILE A 175 9.64 -14.64 -4.19
CA ILE A 175 8.79 -13.51 -3.79
C ILE A 175 9.41 -12.19 -4.23
N HIS A 176 8.67 -11.43 -5.03
CA HIS A 176 9.05 -10.08 -5.45
C HIS A 176 8.62 -9.07 -4.38
N VAL A 177 9.58 -8.47 -3.68
CA VAL A 177 9.29 -7.36 -2.76
C VAL A 177 9.64 -6.04 -3.44
N CYS A 178 8.67 -5.12 -3.48
CA CYS A 178 8.86 -3.79 -4.04
C CYS A 178 8.45 -2.70 -3.03
N HIS A 179 9.20 -1.61 -3.00
CA HIS A 179 8.87 -0.39 -2.27
C HIS A 179 8.61 0.74 -3.27
N VAL A 180 7.43 1.34 -3.23
CA VAL A 180 7.03 2.41 -4.15
C VAL A 180 7.04 3.74 -3.41
N VAL A 181 8.00 4.60 -3.74
CA VAL A 181 8.06 5.97 -3.24
C VAL A 181 7.05 6.80 -4.01
N ILE A 182 6.05 7.33 -3.31
CA ILE A 182 5.15 8.34 -3.85
C ILE A 182 5.73 9.71 -3.49
N ASP A 183 6.26 10.41 -4.49
CA ASP A 183 6.92 11.70 -4.32
C ASP A 183 6.06 12.80 -4.95
N GLY A 184 5.17 13.36 -4.13
CA GLY A 184 4.20 14.36 -4.55
C GLY A 184 2.84 14.17 -3.88
N VAL A 185 1.89 15.00 -4.32
CA VAL A 185 0.52 14.99 -3.78
C VAL A 185 -0.37 14.13 -4.67
N ILE A 186 -0.99 13.12 -4.08
CA ILE A 186 -1.98 12.29 -4.78
C ILE A 186 -3.28 13.08 -4.93
N ASP A 187 -3.82 13.10 -6.14
CA ASP A 187 -5.11 13.70 -6.43
C ASP A 187 -6.25 12.90 -5.77
N MET A 188 -6.78 13.43 -4.68
CA MET A 188 -7.86 12.80 -3.92
C MET A 188 -8.91 13.85 -3.53
N PRO A 189 -10.20 13.50 -3.47
CA PRO A 189 -11.25 14.43 -3.06
C PRO A 189 -10.94 15.13 -1.74
N ALA A 190 -10.45 14.39 -0.74
CA ALA A 190 -10.08 14.94 0.57
C ALA A 190 -8.93 15.95 0.52
N ILE A 191 -8.00 15.83 -0.45
CA ILE A 191 -6.92 16.81 -0.64
C ILE A 191 -7.46 18.07 -1.31
N ARG A 192 -8.30 17.93 -2.34
CA ARG A 192 -8.97 19.05 -3.00
C ARG A 192 -9.82 19.87 -2.04
N GLU A 193 -10.51 19.19 -1.13
CA GLU A 193 -11.34 19.84 -0.10
C GLU A 193 -10.50 20.51 1.00
N ARG A 194 -9.48 19.82 1.52
CA ARG A 194 -8.69 20.30 2.67
C ARG A 194 -7.61 21.31 2.31
N PHE A 195 -7.08 21.25 1.10
CA PHE A 195 -5.95 22.08 0.63
C PHE A 195 -6.21 22.64 -0.77
N PRO A 196 -7.31 23.39 -0.99
CA PRO A 196 -7.68 23.89 -2.31
C PRO A 196 -6.58 24.78 -2.93
N GLU A 197 -5.91 25.60 -2.12
CA GLU A 197 -4.81 26.47 -2.57
C GLU A 197 -3.60 25.68 -3.07
N VAL A 198 -3.26 24.57 -2.39
CA VAL A 198 -2.15 23.70 -2.81
C VAL A 198 -2.47 23.05 -4.15
N VAL A 199 -3.74 22.65 -4.35
CA VAL A 199 -4.20 22.07 -5.61
C VAL A 199 -4.21 23.11 -6.74
N ALA A 200 -4.70 24.32 -6.47
CA ALA A 200 -4.77 25.40 -7.46
C ALA A 200 -3.39 25.89 -7.90
N ALA A 201 -2.37 25.79 -7.03
CA ALA A 201 -1.00 26.17 -7.34
C ALA A 201 -0.26 25.15 -8.24
N LYS A 202 -0.79 23.93 -8.41
CA LYS A 202 -0.16 22.92 -9.26
C LYS A 202 -0.50 23.16 -10.73
N PRO A 203 0.46 23.00 -11.66
CA PRO A 203 0.16 23.04 -13.08
C PRO A 203 -0.74 21.85 -13.48
N GLU A 204 -1.19 21.85 -14.72
CA GLU A 204 -1.84 20.67 -15.31
C GLU A 204 -0.94 19.43 -15.14
N ASP A 205 -1.54 18.31 -14.73
CA ASP A 205 -0.85 17.07 -14.35
C ASP A 205 0.20 17.21 -13.22
N GLY A 206 0.12 18.28 -12.42
CA GLY A 206 0.99 18.52 -11.26
C GLY A 206 0.60 17.75 -9.99
N LEU A 207 -0.48 16.96 -10.04
CA LEU A 207 -0.90 16.02 -9.00
C LEU A 207 -0.79 14.59 -9.52
N LEU A 208 -0.47 13.64 -8.63
CA LEU A 208 -0.42 12.23 -9.01
C LEU A 208 -1.81 11.63 -9.09
N SER A 209 -2.19 11.16 -10.27
CA SER A 209 -3.41 10.37 -10.50
C SER A 209 -3.34 9.02 -9.75
N PRO A 210 -4.30 8.71 -8.86
CA PRO A 210 -4.38 7.40 -8.20
C PRO A 210 -4.42 6.22 -9.19
N ASP A 211 -5.07 6.41 -10.34
CA ASP A 211 -5.22 5.36 -11.34
C ASP A 211 -3.91 5.11 -12.10
N ASP A 212 -3.09 6.13 -12.33
CA ASP A 212 -1.77 5.96 -12.94
C ASP A 212 -0.77 5.33 -11.99
N ILE A 213 -0.82 5.68 -10.70
CA ILE A 213 -0.09 4.95 -9.67
C ILE A 213 -0.54 3.48 -9.63
N ALA A 214 -1.85 3.21 -9.67
CA ALA A 214 -2.37 1.84 -9.66
C ALA A 214 -1.92 1.03 -10.90
N LYS A 215 -1.79 1.66 -12.07
CA LYS A 215 -1.19 1.03 -13.27
C LYS A 215 0.26 0.63 -13.01
N ALA A 216 1.05 1.49 -12.36
CA ALA A 216 2.43 1.17 -12.00
C ALA A 216 2.49 -0.03 -11.04
N TYR A 217 1.60 -0.12 -10.04
CA TYR A 217 1.54 -1.27 -9.11
C TYR A 217 1.26 -2.57 -9.83
N LEU A 218 0.30 -2.58 -10.77
CA LEU A 218 0.03 -3.77 -11.59
C LEU A 218 1.21 -4.11 -12.51
N SER A 219 1.88 -3.10 -13.07
CA SER A 219 3.08 -3.32 -13.89
C SER A 219 4.21 -3.93 -13.08
N ILE A 220 4.43 -3.49 -11.84
CA ILE A 220 5.42 -4.06 -10.91
C ILE A 220 5.10 -5.54 -10.66
N HIS A 221 3.84 -5.86 -10.34
CA HIS A 221 3.42 -7.25 -10.12
C HIS A 221 3.66 -8.14 -11.35
N ASN A 222 3.51 -7.60 -12.56
CA ASN A 222 3.70 -8.32 -13.82
C ASN A 222 5.16 -8.40 -14.29
N GLN A 223 6.13 -7.86 -13.55
CA GLN A 223 7.53 -7.92 -13.95
C GLN A 223 8.04 -9.36 -13.97
N ALA A 224 8.79 -9.71 -15.02
CA ALA A 224 9.48 -10.98 -15.08
C ALA A 224 10.57 -11.05 -14.01
N ARG A 225 10.76 -12.25 -13.42
CA ARG A 225 11.75 -12.50 -12.35
C ARG A 225 13.19 -12.12 -12.72
N SER A 226 13.53 -12.10 -14.00
CA SER A 226 14.85 -11.65 -14.48
C SER A 226 15.08 -10.14 -14.32
N ALA A 227 14.04 -9.34 -14.07
CA ALA A 227 14.10 -7.88 -14.06
C ALA A 227 13.15 -7.26 -13.02
N TRP A 228 13.11 -7.82 -11.81
CA TRP A 228 12.34 -7.25 -10.71
C TRP A 228 12.95 -5.94 -10.18
N SER A 229 12.13 -4.89 -10.15
CA SER A 229 12.45 -3.63 -9.49
C SER A 229 12.23 -3.76 -7.99
N PHE A 230 13.25 -3.43 -7.20
CA PHE A 230 13.09 -3.32 -5.75
C PHE A 230 12.42 -1.99 -5.34
N GLU A 231 12.83 -0.87 -5.93
CA GLU A 231 12.31 0.46 -5.56
C GLU A 231 11.91 1.22 -6.83
N VAL A 232 10.73 1.84 -6.78
CA VAL A 232 10.18 2.68 -7.85
C VAL A 232 9.76 4.01 -7.25
N ASP A 233 10.14 5.11 -7.89
CA ASP A 233 9.80 6.47 -7.48
C ASP A 233 8.81 7.05 -8.50
N LEU A 234 7.63 7.43 -8.01
CA LEU A 234 6.54 7.99 -8.81
C LEU A 234 6.29 9.43 -8.36
N ARG A 235 6.42 10.35 -9.31
CA ARG A 235 6.26 11.79 -9.10
C ARG A 235 5.55 12.46 -10.28
N PRO A 236 4.83 13.56 -10.08
CA PRO A 236 4.34 14.35 -11.20
C PRO A 236 5.52 15.00 -11.92
N TRP A 237 5.35 15.32 -13.21
CA TRP A 237 6.41 15.89 -14.04
C TRP A 237 6.94 17.24 -13.50
N SER A 238 6.10 17.96 -12.76
CA SER A 238 6.40 19.28 -12.20
C SER A 238 7.03 19.25 -10.80
N GLU A 239 7.28 18.08 -10.20
CA GLU A 239 7.87 18.00 -8.86
C GLU A 239 9.35 18.39 -8.91
N SER A 240 9.71 19.45 -8.18
CA SER A 240 10.99 20.14 -8.39
C SER A 240 12.12 19.69 -7.47
N PHE A 241 11.80 19.17 -6.28
CA PHE A 241 12.60 18.22 -5.50
C PHE A 241 11.96 18.01 -4.14
#